data_AF-H5WNN3-F1
#
_entry.id   AF-H5WNN3-F1
#
_cell.length_a   1.000
_cell.length_b   1.000
_cell.length_c   1.000
_cell.angle_alpha   90.00
_cell.angle_beta   90.00
_cell.angle_gamma   90.00
#
_symmetry.space_group_name_H-M   'P 1'
#
loop_
_entity.id
_entity.type
_entity.pdbx_description
1 polymer ?
#
loop_
_entity_poly.entity_id
_entity_poly.type
_entity_poly.pdbx_seq_one_letter_code
_entity_poly.pdbx_strand_id
1 'polypeptide(L)'
;MERVSRILKLGMFAAAMAFGAAQAGPIIIAGTDADDHGTVSAGINQDGWKFMEQSLSLIGSAVTNNNKLAVCIGCNSGRALTAFNSAFGLSGLSGSGWTSTSLTSVASITDFFNNAGAVTLNGTGIVYMPTVVNNVGGGITNAQLAVVNGHGTTLNNYLSQGGGLFTQEQANSSIGYGWLTSLLPGLAVNGDGTTGIADNSELQLTAQGQAQFPTLTNTDLSDATPWHAYFTGAFGALQALVTGNGDDTPANALDDVVVLGGGFTSAGGGGTIVCGQPGQPDCPSQVPEPDSVPLVLMAMAAALGVTLRQRKKPA
;
A
#
# COMPACT_ATOMS: atom_id res chain seq x y z
N MET A 1 -30.35 -28.84 36.43
CA MET A 1 -28.88 -28.74 36.25
C MET A 1 -28.45 -28.28 34.84
N GLU A 2 -29.32 -28.30 33.82
CA GLU A 2 -28.94 -27.91 32.45
C GLU A 2 -28.75 -26.39 32.20
N ARG A 3 -29.30 -25.50 33.02
CA ARG A 3 -29.26 -24.05 32.78
C ARG A 3 -27.93 -23.36 33.11
N VAL A 4 -27.08 -23.99 33.94
CA VAL A 4 -25.79 -23.41 34.38
C VAL A 4 -24.67 -23.67 33.36
N SER A 5 -24.81 -24.67 32.49
CA SER A 5 -23.82 -25.01 31.44
C SER A 5 -23.82 -24.00 30.27
N ARG A 6 -24.93 -23.30 30.02
CA ARG A 6 -25.06 -22.34 28.90
C ARG A 6 -24.40 -20.99 29.16
N ILE A 7 -24.30 -20.54 30.41
CA ILE A 7 -23.75 -19.22 30.75
C ILE A 7 -22.22 -19.23 30.77
N LEU A 8 -21.58 -20.35 31.15
CA LEU A 8 -20.12 -20.46 31.18
C LEU A 8 -19.46 -20.55 29.79
N LYS A 9 -20.19 -21.03 28.77
CA LYS A 9 -19.71 -21.07 27.37
C LYS A 9 -19.80 -19.72 26.64
N LEU A 10 -20.58 -18.77 27.17
CA LEU A 10 -20.77 -17.45 26.54
C LEU A 10 -19.68 -16.45 26.93
N GLY A 11 -19.05 -16.59 28.11
CA GLY A 11 -18.03 -15.66 28.60
C GLY A 11 -16.63 -15.83 27.99
N MET A 12 -16.25 -17.06 27.61
CA MET A 12 -14.94 -17.34 26.98
C MET A 12 -14.90 -17.01 25.47
N PHE A 13 -16.06 -16.86 24.81
CA PHE A 13 -16.12 -16.46 23.41
C PHE A 13 -16.00 -14.94 23.18
N ALA A 14 -16.24 -14.11 24.22
CA ALA A 14 -16.24 -12.65 24.07
C ALA A 14 -14.84 -12.01 24.16
N ALA A 15 -13.89 -12.63 24.89
CA ALA A 15 -12.55 -12.07 25.07
C ALA A 15 -11.60 -12.32 23.87
N ALA A 16 -11.91 -13.30 23.02
CA ALA A 16 -11.12 -13.59 21.82
C ALA A 16 -11.50 -12.74 20.59
N MET A 17 -12.60 -11.97 20.64
CA MET A 17 -13.09 -11.17 19.51
C MET A 17 -12.68 -9.69 19.55
N ALA A 18 -11.87 -9.27 20.52
CA ALA A 18 -11.47 -7.85 20.67
C ALA A 18 -10.06 -7.53 20.14
N PHE A 19 -9.32 -8.53 19.65
CA PHE A 19 -8.01 -8.30 19.04
C PHE A 19 -8.19 -8.16 17.53
N GLY A 20 -8.53 -6.95 17.09
CA GLY A 20 -8.45 -6.60 15.68
C GLY A 20 -7.01 -6.75 15.22
N ALA A 21 -6.76 -7.61 14.24
CA ALA A 21 -5.45 -7.69 13.61
C ALA A 21 -5.08 -6.30 13.08
N ALA A 22 -3.93 -5.77 13.48
CA ALA A 22 -3.40 -4.55 12.88
C ALA A 22 -3.24 -4.79 11.37
N GLN A 23 -4.06 -4.10 10.57
CA GLN A 23 -4.02 -4.22 9.12
C GLN A 23 -3.15 -3.09 8.58
N ALA A 24 -2.01 -3.46 8.00
CA ALA A 24 -1.20 -2.52 7.24
C ALA A 24 -1.97 -2.03 6.01
N GLY A 25 -1.69 -0.80 5.61
CA GLY A 25 -2.43 -0.08 4.60
C GLY A 25 -2.17 -0.57 3.17
N PRO A 26 -2.99 -0.09 2.22
CA PRO A 26 -2.94 -0.51 0.83
C PRO A 26 -1.72 0.04 0.10
N ILE A 27 -1.07 -0.81 -0.69
CA ILE A 27 0.14 -0.49 -1.44
C ILE A 27 -0.03 -0.92 -2.90
N ILE A 28 0.35 -0.05 -3.83
CA ILE A 28 0.62 -0.39 -5.24
C ILE A 28 2.01 0.13 -5.59
N ILE A 29 2.87 -0.76 -6.09
CA ILE A 29 4.19 -0.44 -6.63
C ILE A 29 4.16 -0.83 -8.10
N ALA A 30 4.23 0.15 -8.99
CA ALA A 30 4.26 -0.06 -10.42
C ALA A 30 5.63 0.31 -10.98
N GLY A 31 6.11 -0.50 -11.92
CA GLY A 31 7.27 -0.20 -12.77
C GLY A 31 6.90 0.46 -14.10
N THR A 32 5.62 0.81 -14.27
CA THR A 32 5.12 1.58 -15.42
C THR A 32 5.37 3.06 -15.23
N ASP A 33 5.45 3.80 -16.33
CA ASP A 33 5.41 5.27 -16.34
C ASP A 33 4.04 5.77 -16.82
N ALA A 34 2.97 5.15 -16.31
CA ALA A 34 1.59 5.42 -16.68
C ALA A 34 1.17 6.90 -16.55
N ASP A 35 1.92 7.71 -15.79
CA ASP A 35 1.75 9.15 -15.73
C ASP A 35 2.22 9.91 -16.99
N ASP A 36 3.14 9.37 -17.79
CA ASP A 36 3.51 9.90 -19.11
C ASP A 36 2.57 9.37 -20.23
N HIS A 37 2.15 8.12 -20.10
CA HIS A 37 1.40 7.35 -21.10
C HIS A 37 -0.11 7.25 -20.86
N GLY A 38 -0.73 8.36 -20.48
CA GLY A 38 -2.19 8.44 -20.40
C GLY A 38 -2.76 9.75 -20.91
N THR A 39 -4.07 9.77 -21.08
CA THR A 39 -4.80 10.94 -21.58
C THR A 39 -6.17 11.08 -20.94
N VAL A 40 -6.79 12.25 -21.10
CA VAL A 40 -8.23 12.43 -20.90
C VAL A 40 -8.88 12.67 -22.25
N SER A 41 -9.95 11.94 -22.53
CA SER A 41 -10.84 12.23 -23.65
C SER A 41 -12.28 12.22 -23.17
N ALA A 42 -13.06 13.22 -23.57
CA ALA A 42 -14.46 13.38 -23.16
C ALA A 42 -14.70 13.30 -21.64
N GLY A 43 -13.72 13.72 -20.82
CA GLY A 43 -13.80 13.69 -19.36
C GLY A 43 -13.55 12.31 -18.73
N ILE A 44 -13.01 11.36 -19.48
CA ILE A 44 -12.68 10.01 -19.03
C ILE A 44 -11.17 9.82 -19.17
N ASN A 45 -10.52 9.31 -18.13
CA ASN A 45 -9.12 8.89 -18.22
C ASN A 45 -9.00 7.65 -19.11
N GLN A 46 -7.97 7.64 -19.95
CA GLN A 46 -7.60 6.51 -20.81
C GLN A 46 -6.21 6.01 -20.41
N ASP A 47 -5.94 4.75 -20.76
CA ASP A 47 -4.61 4.12 -20.69
C ASP A 47 -3.97 4.26 -19.29
N GLY A 48 -2.74 4.75 -19.22
CA GLY A 48 -2.02 4.89 -17.95
C GLY A 48 -2.75 5.75 -16.91
N TRP A 49 -3.48 6.79 -17.35
CA TRP A 49 -4.23 7.63 -16.41
C TRP A 49 -5.47 6.91 -15.86
N LYS A 50 -6.05 5.98 -16.63
CA LYS A 50 -7.14 5.11 -16.15
C LYS A 50 -6.62 4.13 -15.10
N PHE A 51 -5.44 3.53 -15.33
CA PHE A 51 -4.78 2.71 -14.32
C PHE A 51 -4.51 3.50 -13.02
N MET A 52 -4.02 4.74 -13.13
CA MET A 52 -3.80 5.60 -11.97
C MET A 52 -5.11 5.94 -11.23
N GLU A 53 -6.19 6.27 -11.95
CA GLU A 53 -7.50 6.56 -11.37
C GLU A 53 -8.05 5.37 -10.57
N GLN A 54 -7.99 4.17 -11.15
CA GLN A 54 -8.43 2.94 -10.50
C GLN A 54 -7.54 2.59 -9.30
N SER A 55 -6.22 2.78 -9.42
CA SER A 55 -5.26 2.57 -8.33
C SER A 55 -5.53 3.49 -7.13
N LEU A 56 -5.76 4.79 -7.37
CA LEU A 56 -6.13 5.74 -6.32
C LEU A 56 -7.47 5.38 -5.67
N SER A 57 -8.48 5.03 -6.48
CA SER A 57 -9.80 4.63 -5.97
C SER A 57 -9.72 3.38 -5.08
N LEU A 58 -8.96 2.37 -5.52
CA LEU A 58 -8.73 1.13 -4.80
C LEU A 58 -8.03 1.40 -3.46
N ILE A 59 -6.89 2.11 -3.49
CA ILE A 59 -6.12 2.46 -2.29
C ILE A 59 -7.00 3.28 -1.34
N GLY A 60 -7.64 4.35 -1.81
CA GLY A 60 -8.43 5.22 -0.93
C GLY A 60 -9.62 4.53 -0.27
N SER A 61 -10.17 3.47 -0.87
CA SER A 61 -11.21 2.63 -0.25
C SER A 61 -10.70 1.72 0.88
N ALA A 62 -9.39 1.45 0.89
CA ALA A 62 -8.74 0.53 1.82
C ALA A 62 -7.85 1.21 2.87
N VAL A 63 -7.66 2.53 2.79
CA VAL A 63 -6.98 3.31 3.83
C VAL A 63 -7.76 3.25 5.14
N THR A 64 -7.06 2.92 6.24
CA THR A 64 -7.67 2.75 7.57
C THR A 64 -7.21 3.80 8.59
N ASN A 65 -6.28 4.69 8.22
CA ASN A 65 -5.77 5.75 9.09
C ASN A 65 -6.72 6.98 9.23
N ASN A 66 -7.91 6.93 8.62
CA ASN A 66 -8.96 7.96 8.63
C ASN A 66 -8.58 9.32 7.98
N ASN A 67 -7.38 9.47 7.43
CA ASN A 67 -7.00 10.68 6.72
C ASN A 67 -7.55 10.67 5.29
N LYS A 68 -8.00 11.85 4.82
CA LYS A 68 -8.58 12.04 3.48
C LYS A 68 -7.80 13.05 2.64
N LEU A 69 -6.47 12.96 2.71
CA LEU A 69 -5.56 13.76 1.90
C LEU A 69 -4.67 12.84 1.06
N ALA A 70 -4.67 13.03 -0.25
CA ALA A 70 -3.71 12.42 -1.16
C ALA A 70 -2.56 13.40 -1.45
N VAL A 71 -1.32 13.01 -1.13
CA VAL A 71 -0.14 13.84 -1.35
C VAL A 71 0.67 13.24 -2.48
N CYS A 72 0.86 13.99 -3.57
CA CYS A 72 1.91 13.68 -4.52
C CYS A 72 3.26 14.23 -4.02
N ILE A 73 4.24 13.35 -3.83
CA ILE A 73 5.62 13.72 -3.53
C ILE A 73 6.40 13.77 -4.85
N GLY A 74 6.82 14.96 -5.28
CA GLY A 74 7.63 15.11 -6.48
C GLY A 74 6.88 15.27 -7.80
N CYS A 75 5.56 15.52 -7.79
CA CYS A 75 4.84 16.01 -8.97
C CYS A 75 5.19 17.49 -9.19
N ASN A 76 6.37 17.74 -9.75
CA ASN A 76 6.98 19.07 -9.83
C ASN A 76 6.26 20.00 -10.79
N SER A 77 5.82 19.48 -11.94
CA SER A 77 5.07 20.22 -12.97
C SER A 77 4.60 19.27 -14.07
N GLY A 78 4.11 19.83 -15.17
CA GLY A 78 4.03 19.13 -16.45
C GLY A 78 3.14 17.89 -16.41
N ARG A 79 3.64 16.82 -17.03
CA ARG A 79 2.91 15.60 -17.31
C ARG A 79 2.60 14.83 -16.02
N ALA A 80 3.59 14.66 -15.15
CA ALA A 80 3.41 13.99 -13.85
C ALA A 80 2.32 14.66 -12.98
N LEU A 81 2.36 16.00 -12.85
CA LEU A 81 1.34 16.74 -12.08
C LEU A 81 -0.04 16.68 -12.74
N THR A 82 -0.09 16.75 -14.07
CA THR A 82 -1.36 16.67 -14.82
C THR A 82 -2.00 15.31 -14.66
N ALA A 83 -1.22 14.23 -14.78
CA ALA A 83 -1.67 12.85 -14.61
C ALA A 83 -2.23 12.62 -13.20
N PHE A 84 -1.49 13.03 -12.15
CA PHE A 84 -1.96 12.91 -10.78
C PHE A 84 -3.27 13.67 -10.55
N ASN A 85 -3.36 14.93 -11.01
CA ASN A 85 -4.57 15.73 -10.87
C ASN A 85 -5.76 15.13 -11.62
N SER A 86 -5.53 14.56 -12.81
CA SER A 86 -6.57 13.92 -13.60
C SER A 86 -7.07 12.62 -12.96
N ALA A 87 -6.13 11.74 -12.59
CA ALA A 87 -6.43 10.47 -11.93
C ALA A 87 -7.15 10.70 -10.59
N PHE A 88 -6.68 11.64 -9.77
CA PHE A 88 -7.36 11.98 -8.52
C PHE A 88 -8.72 12.64 -8.75
N GLY A 89 -8.79 13.63 -9.65
CA GLY A 89 -10.01 14.40 -9.90
C GLY A 89 -11.17 13.55 -10.43
N LEU A 90 -10.85 12.58 -11.29
CA LEU A 90 -11.82 11.64 -11.86
C LEU A 90 -11.98 10.36 -11.03
N SER A 91 -11.13 10.12 -10.04
CA SER A 91 -11.37 9.08 -9.05
C SER A 91 -12.64 9.39 -8.23
N GLY A 92 -13.28 8.35 -7.69
CA GLY A 92 -14.39 8.52 -6.74
C GLY A 92 -14.00 9.20 -5.42
N LEU A 93 -12.70 9.47 -5.19
CA LEU A 93 -12.19 10.04 -3.94
C LEU A 93 -12.62 11.50 -3.75
N SER A 94 -12.55 12.32 -4.81
CA SER A 94 -12.89 13.75 -4.73
C SER A 94 -14.33 13.97 -4.27
N GLY A 95 -15.28 13.19 -4.82
CA GLY A 95 -16.68 13.15 -4.38
C GLY A 95 -16.90 12.53 -2.99
N SER A 96 -15.90 11.84 -2.45
CA SER A 96 -15.95 11.18 -1.14
C SER A 96 -15.28 12.00 -0.02
N GLY A 97 -15.02 13.28 -0.27
CA GLY A 97 -14.45 14.23 0.68
C GLY A 97 -12.93 14.15 0.81
N TRP A 98 -12.25 13.52 -0.16
CA TRP A 98 -10.79 13.59 -0.24
C TRP A 98 -10.34 14.90 -0.88
N THR A 99 -9.19 15.39 -0.44
CA THR A 99 -8.45 16.46 -1.09
C THR A 99 -7.09 15.96 -1.58
N SER A 100 -6.43 16.73 -2.44
CA SER A 100 -5.08 16.42 -2.89
C SER A 100 -4.16 17.65 -2.86
N THR A 101 -2.86 17.39 -2.77
CA THR A 101 -1.81 18.41 -2.88
C THR A 101 -0.53 17.81 -3.46
N SER A 102 0.41 18.66 -3.91
CA SER A 102 1.73 18.25 -4.38
C SER A 102 2.83 18.93 -3.57
N LEU A 103 3.88 18.18 -3.23
CA LEU A 103 5.09 18.66 -2.60
C LEU A 103 6.25 18.61 -3.60
N THR A 104 6.78 19.77 -3.96
CA THR A 104 7.71 19.93 -5.09
C THR A 104 9.12 20.36 -4.69
N SER A 105 9.37 20.59 -3.39
CA SER A 105 10.70 20.96 -2.90
C SER A 105 11.24 19.95 -1.90
N VAL A 106 12.56 19.76 -1.91
CA VAL A 106 13.29 18.93 -0.94
C VAL A 106 12.92 19.30 0.50
N ALA A 107 12.84 20.61 0.79
CA ALA A 107 12.45 21.11 2.11
C ALA A 107 11.03 20.68 2.50
N SER A 108 10.04 20.92 1.63
CA SER A 108 8.65 20.53 1.90
C SER A 108 8.46 19.01 2.07
N ILE A 109 9.22 18.20 1.34
CA ILE A 109 9.18 16.74 1.45
C ILE A 109 9.86 16.28 2.74
N THR A 110 10.96 16.93 3.13
CA THR A 110 11.61 16.67 4.42
C THR A 110 10.69 17.00 5.58
N ASP A 111 10.06 18.18 5.55
CA ASP A 111 9.10 18.62 6.58
C ASP A 111 7.87 17.71 6.64
N PHE A 112 7.42 17.19 5.50
CA PHE A 112 6.34 16.23 5.41
C PHE A 112 6.64 14.94 6.18
N PHE A 113 7.80 14.32 5.93
CA PHE A 113 8.22 13.10 6.64
C PHE A 113 8.53 13.37 8.12
N ASN A 114 9.03 14.55 8.46
CA ASN A 114 9.28 14.97 9.84
C ASN A 114 8.02 15.40 10.60
N ASN A 115 6.85 15.45 9.94
CA ASN A 115 5.60 15.99 10.50
C ASN A 115 5.73 17.44 11.01
N ALA A 116 6.54 18.27 10.34
CA ALA A 116 6.85 19.64 10.75
C ALA A 116 6.23 20.72 9.83
N GLY A 117 5.74 20.34 8.66
CA GLY A 117 5.16 21.25 7.67
C GLY A 117 3.65 21.47 7.80
N ALA A 118 3.09 22.28 6.90
CA ALA A 118 1.63 22.45 6.76
C ALA A 118 0.94 21.18 6.25
N VAL A 119 1.66 20.37 5.46
CA VAL A 119 1.28 19.03 5.02
C VAL A 119 2.19 18.05 5.74
N THR A 120 1.62 17.06 6.42
CA THR A 120 2.37 16.10 7.23
C THR A 120 2.00 14.67 6.86
N LEU A 121 2.92 13.73 7.07
CA LEU A 121 2.65 12.31 6.84
C LEU A 121 1.51 11.80 7.73
N ASN A 122 1.44 12.24 8.99
CA ASN A 122 0.38 11.87 9.93
C ASN A 122 -1.01 12.39 9.54
N GLY A 123 -1.09 13.47 8.76
CA GLY A 123 -2.34 14.01 8.22
C GLY A 123 -2.71 13.48 6.83
N THR A 124 -1.96 12.50 6.32
CA THR A 124 -2.08 12.01 4.94
C THR A 124 -2.72 10.63 4.90
N GLY A 125 -3.61 10.42 3.93
CA GLY A 125 -4.26 9.14 3.68
C GLY A 125 -3.57 8.34 2.58
N ILE A 126 -3.10 9.02 1.52
CA ILE A 126 -2.39 8.40 0.40
C ILE A 126 -1.11 9.18 0.10
N VAL A 127 0.01 8.48 0.01
CA VAL A 127 1.24 8.99 -0.60
C VAL A 127 1.28 8.49 -2.04
N TYR A 128 1.40 9.41 -2.99
CA TYR A 128 1.69 9.11 -4.40
C TYR A 128 3.11 9.56 -4.74
N MET A 129 3.87 8.71 -5.43
CA MET A 129 5.18 9.06 -6.00
C MET A 129 5.13 8.85 -7.52
N PRO A 130 5.36 9.92 -8.32
CA PRO A 130 5.32 9.83 -9.77
C PRO A 130 6.58 9.15 -10.30
N THR A 131 6.58 8.94 -11.60
CA THR A 131 7.77 8.49 -12.33
C THR A 131 8.92 9.48 -12.14
N VAL A 132 10.17 9.02 -12.24
CA VAL A 132 11.34 9.90 -12.14
C VAL A 132 11.41 10.93 -13.26
N VAL A 133 11.99 12.09 -12.96
CA VAL A 133 12.11 13.23 -13.89
C VAL A 133 12.90 12.92 -15.18
N ASN A 134 13.71 11.86 -15.15
CA ASN A 134 14.47 11.42 -16.33
C ASN A 134 13.61 10.68 -17.35
N ASN A 135 12.37 10.33 -16.99
CA ASN A 135 11.46 9.57 -17.83
C ASN A 135 10.16 10.35 -18.09
N VAL A 136 9.52 10.92 -17.05
CA VAL A 136 8.31 11.75 -17.18
C VAL A 136 8.60 13.25 -17.01
N GLY A 137 7.97 14.07 -17.85
CA GLY A 137 8.01 15.53 -17.72
C GLY A 137 7.47 16.01 -16.37
N GLY A 138 8.34 16.56 -15.52
CA GLY A 138 7.98 17.09 -14.20
C GLY A 138 7.87 16.04 -13.08
N GLY A 139 8.43 14.85 -13.29
CA GLY A 139 8.51 13.77 -12.31
C GLY A 139 9.44 14.04 -11.12
N ILE A 140 9.58 13.04 -10.25
CA ILE A 140 10.38 13.14 -9.02
C ILE A 140 11.88 13.18 -9.34
N THR A 141 12.61 14.09 -8.69
CA THR A 141 14.06 14.25 -8.89
C THR A 141 14.88 13.36 -7.96
N ASN A 142 16.16 13.11 -8.29
CA ASN A 142 17.08 12.40 -7.40
C ASN A 142 17.23 13.09 -6.03
N ALA A 143 17.22 14.41 -5.97
CA ALA A 143 17.31 15.11 -4.69
C ALA A 143 16.09 14.85 -3.78
N GLN A 144 14.90 14.71 -4.37
CA GLN A 144 13.67 14.38 -3.65
C GLN A 144 13.62 12.89 -3.29
N LEU A 145 14.02 12.00 -4.20
CA LEU A 145 14.17 10.57 -3.92
C LEU A 145 15.19 10.29 -2.80
N ALA A 146 16.28 11.05 -2.72
CA ALA A 146 17.23 10.93 -1.61
C ALA A 146 16.56 11.18 -0.24
N VAL A 147 15.61 12.13 -0.17
CA VAL A 147 14.80 12.36 1.04
C VAL A 147 13.92 11.15 1.32
N VAL A 148 13.18 10.65 0.31
CA VAL A 148 12.30 9.47 0.46
C VAL A 148 13.10 8.25 0.94
N ASN A 149 14.24 7.97 0.31
CA ASN A 149 15.13 6.87 0.68
C ASN A 149 15.64 6.99 2.11
N GLY A 150 15.97 8.20 2.57
CA GLY A 150 16.34 8.47 3.97
C GLY A 150 15.22 8.24 4.98
N HIS A 151 13.96 8.16 4.53
CA HIS A 151 12.77 8.00 5.37
C HIS A 151 12.04 6.67 5.14
N GLY A 152 12.71 5.65 4.60
CA GLY A 152 12.11 4.33 4.33
C GLY A 152 11.42 3.72 5.57
N THR A 153 12.06 3.74 6.74
CA THR A 153 11.44 3.26 8.00
C THR A 153 10.21 4.07 8.40
N THR A 154 10.23 5.40 8.21
CA THR A 154 9.08 6.26 8.49
C THR A 154 7.91 5.94 7.56
N LEU A 155 8.19 5.71 6.27
CA LEU A 155 7.18 5.29 5.31
C LEU A 155 6.60 3.90 5.65
N ASN A 156 7.44 2.96 6.08
CA ASN A 156 6.99 1.65 6.58
C ASN A 156 6.04 1.80 7.78
N ASN A 157 6.39 2.63 8.76
CA ASN A 157 5.54 2.90 9.93
C ASN A 157 4.22 3.57 9.56
N TYR A 158 4.21 4.43 8.53
CA TYR A 158 2.98 5.04 8.02
C TYR A 158 2.04 3.99 7.40
N LEU A 159 2.61 3.04 6.63
CA LEU A 159 1.85 1.94 6.05
C LEU A 159 1.32 0.99 7.12
N SER A 160 2.11 0.65 8.13
CA SER A 160 1.64 -0.21 9.24
C SER A 160 0.51 0.41 10.06
N GLN A 161 0.36 1.74 10.01
CA GLN A 161 -0.75 2.50 10.61
C GLN A 161 -1.97 2.67 9.69
N GLY A 162 -1.98 2.01 8.53
CA GLY A 162 -3.13 2.01 7.62
C GLY A 162 -3.11 3.10 6.54
N GLY A 163 -1.98 3.80 6.38
CA GLY A 163 -1.77 4.74 5.28
C GLY A 163 -1.62 4.02 3.93
N GLY A 164 -2.03 4.69 2.86
CA GLY A 164 -1.94 4.16 1.49
C GLY A 164 -0.69 4.64 0.77
N LEU A 165 -0.13 3.81 -0.11
CA LEU A 165 0.99 4.16 -0.98
C LEU A 165 0.73 3.72 -2.43
N PHE A 166 0.96 4.64 -3.36
CA PHE A 166 1.01 4.36 -4.79
C PHE A 166 2.31 4.94 -5.36
N THR A 167 3.10 4.15 -6.07
CA THR A 167 4.27 4.65 -6.78
C THR A 167 4.29 4.14 -8.21
N GLN A 168 4.81 4.98 -9.10
CA GLN A 168 5.23 4.61 -10.44
C GLN A 168 6.73 4.30 -10.47
N GLU A 169 7.25 4.16 -11.68
CA GLU A 169 8.62 3.85 -12.04
C GLU A 169 9.68 4.76 -11.40
N GLN A 170 10.76 4.18 -10.87
CA GLN A 170 11.90 4.94 -10.34
C GLN A 170 13.27 4.37 -10.76
N ALA A 171 13.31 3.27 -11.49
CA ALA A 171 14.52 2.56 -11.89
C ALA A 171 15.41 3.36 -12.86
N ASN A 172 14.87 4.33 -13.59
CA ASN A 172 15.61 5.32 -14.39
C ASN A 172 16.30 6.41 -13.54
N SER A 173 16.38 6.18 -12.22
CA SER A 173 17.26 6.86 -11.28
C SER A 173 18.25 5.87 -10.65
N SER A 174 19.53 6.26 -10.54
CA SER A 174 20.56 5.46 -9.89
C SER A 174 20.35 5.21 -8.39
N ILE A 175 19.40 5.92 -7.77
CA ILE A 175 19.00 5.74 -6.37
C ILE A 175 17.52 5.37 -6.24
N GLY A 176 16.85 5.04 -7.35
CA GLY A 176 15.44 4.66 -7.37
C GLY A 176 15.13 3.56 -6.38
N TYR A 177 13.93 3.59 -5.79
CA TYR A 177 13.43 2.54 -4.90
C TYR A 177 14.28 2.21 -3.66
N GLY A 178 15.27 3.02 -3.28
CA GLY A 178 16.13 2.75 -2.11
C GLY A 178 15.33 2.55 -0.80
N TRP A 179 14.20 3.24 -0.67
CA TRP A 179 13.24 3.08 0.44
C TRP A 179 12.60 1.69 0.52
N LEU A 180 12.47 0.94 -0.59
CA LEU A 180 11.83 -0.39 -0.60
C LEU A 180 12.57 -1.39 0.29
N THR A 181 13.88 -1.27 0.47
CA THR A 181 14.66 -2.15 1.36
C THR A 181 14.17 -2.12 2.81
N SER A 182 13.56 -1.02 3.25
CA SER A 182 12.97 -0.88 4.59
C SER A 182 11.58 -1.53 4.70
N LEU A 183 10.90 -1.71 3.56
CA LEU A 183 9.53 -2.20 3.50
C LEU A 183 9.48 -3.69 3.13
N LEU A 184 10.21 -4.08 2.09
CA LEU A 184 10.22 -5.42 1.54
C LEU A 184 11.67 -5.92 1.44
N PRO A 185 12.29 -6.32 2.56
CA PRO A 185 13.62 -6.90 2.54
C PRO A 185 13.63 -8.14 1.65
N GLY A 186 14.49 -8.14 0.62
CA GLY A 186 14.59 -9.24 -0.34
C GLY A 186 13.77 -9.07 -1.62
N LEU A 187 13.02 -7.97 -1.76
CA LEU A 187 12.54 -7.53 -3.06
C LEU A 187 13.72 -7.02 -3.90
N ALA A 188 13.80 -7.46 -5.15
CA ALA A 188 14.71 -6.92 -6.14
C ALA A 188 13.92 -6.12 -7.19
N VAL A 189 14.50 -5.00 -7.61
CA VAL A 189 13.99 -4.17 -8.70
C VAL A 189 14.96 -4.26 -9.85
N ASN A 190 14.44 -4.54 -11.04
CA ASN A 190 15.20 -4.65 -12.28
C ASN A 190 14.64 -3.59 -13.24
N GLY A 191 15.49 -2.78 -13.88
CA GLY A 191 15.05 -1.68 -14.76
C GLY A 191 15.67 -1.71 -16.16
N ASP A 192 15.48 -0.65 -16.97
CA ASP A 192 15.86 -0.52 -18.40
C ASP A 192 17.32 -0.87 -18.77
N GLY A 193 18.23 -0.93 -17.79
CA GLY A 193 19.62 -1.35 -17.99
C GLY A 193 19.87 -2.84 -17.77
N THR A 194 18.83 -3.62 -17.45
CA THR A 194 18.91 -5.06 -17.23
C THR A 194 18.41 -5.80 -18.48
N THR A 195 18.98 -6.98 -18.77
CA THR A 195 18.36 -7.91 -19.73
C THR A 195 16.98 -8.28 -19.20
N GLY A 196 15.90 -8.13 -19.96
CA GLY A 196 14.55 -8.41 -19.46
C GLY A 196 13.48 -7.52 -20.04
N ILE A 197 13.75 -6.21 -20.16
CA ILE A 197 12.75 -5.24 -20.61
C ILE A 197 12.82 -5.14 -22.12
N ALA A 198 12.01 -5.96 -22.78
CA ALA A 198 11.60 -5.64 -24.12
C ALA A 198 10.63 -4.45 -24.04
N ASP A 199 10.81 -3.45 -24.91
CA ASP A 199 9.86 -2.35 -25.14
C ASP A 199 8.53 -2.86 -25.75
N ASN A 200 8.12 -4.08 -25.41
CA ASN A 200 6.90 -4.71 -25.86
C ASN A 200 5.77 -4.30 -24.92
N SER A 201 4.78 -3.70 -25.55
CA SER A 201 3.58 -3.14 -24.94
C SER A 201 2.61 -4.21 -24.45
N GLU A 202 3.05 -5.38 -23.98
CA GLU A 202 2.15 -6.47 -23.58
C GLU A 202 2.12 -6.65 -22.06
N LEU A 203 1.34 -5.79 -21.41
CA LEU A 203 1.01 -5.95 -20.01
C LEU A 203 -0.29 -6.74 -19.85
N GLN A 204 -0.32 -7.68 -18.90
CA GLN A 204 -1.50 -8.48 -18.61
C GLN A 204 -1.84 -8.45 -17.12
N LEU A 205 -3.13 -8.28 -16.84
CA LEU A 205 -3.67 -8.49 -15.49
C LEU A 205 -3.49 -9.95 -15.10
N THR A 206 -2.94 -10.18 -13.92
CA THR A 206 -3.02 -11.50 -13.28
C THR A 206 -4.45 -11.75 -12.80
N ALA A 207 -4.75 -12.97 -12.33
CA ALA A 207 -6.05 -13.26 -11.72
C ALA A 207 -6.33 -12.35 -10.50
N GLN A 208 -5.28 -12.02 -9.74
CA GLN A 208 -5.31 -11.13 -8.60
C GLN A 208 -5.53 -9.69 -9.07
N GLY A 209 -4.81 -9.24 -10.11
CA GLY A 209 -5.01 -7.94 -10.74
C GLY A 209 -6.45 -7.74 -11.22
N GLN A 210 -7.01 -8.72 -11.93
CA GLN A 210 -8.38 -8.68 -12.43
C GLN A 210 -9.42 -8.59 -11.29
N ALA A 211 -9.15 -9.23 -10.15
CA ALA A 211 -10.01 -9.15 -8.97
C ALA A 211 -9.99 -7.76 -8.31
N GLN A 212 -8.83 -7.08 -8.33
CA GLN A 212 -8.68 -5.73 -7.78
C GLN A 212 -9.13 -4.63 -8.75
N PHE A 213 -8.99 -4.87 -10.06
CA PHE A 213 -9.30 -3.92 -11.12
C PHE A 213 -10.31 -4.52 -12.12
N PRO A 214 -11.58 -4.71 -11.71
CA PRO A 214 -12.59 -5.38 -12.54
C PRO A 214 -12.93 -4.62 -13.84
N THR A 215 -12.55 -3.35 -13.95
CA THR A 215 -12.84 -2.46 -15.10
C THR A 215 -11.61 -2.11 -15.93
N LEU A 216 -10.40 -2.49 -15.47
CA LEU A 216 -9.20 -2.40 -16.29
C LEU A 216 -9.13 -3.61 -17.23
N THR A 217 -8.62 -3.35 -18.42
CA THR A 217 -8.31 -4.36 -19.43
C THR A 217 -6.80 -4.43 -19.64
N ASN A 218 -6.32 -5.52 -20.23
CA ASN A 218 -4.92 -5.62 -20.65
C ASN A 218 -4.55 -4.49 -21.61
N THR A 219 -5.45 -4.07 -22.51
CA THR A 219 -5.23 -2.94 -23.41
C THR A 219 -5.00 -1.63 -22.66
N ASP A 220 -5.80 -1.33 -21.64
CA ASP A 220 -5.59 -0.11 -20.83
C ASP A 220 -4.19 -0.06 -20.18
N LEU A 221 -3.63 -1.22 -19.83
CA LEU A 221 -2.28 -1.33 -19.25
C LEU A 221 -1.20 -1.32 -20.33
N SER A 222 -1.41 -2.07 -21.40
CA SER A 222 -0.54 -2.14 -22.58
C SER A 222 -0.34 -0.79 -23.25
N ASP A 223 -1.35 0.07 -23.26
CA ASP A 223 -1.26 1.44 -23.79
C ASP A 223 -0.62 2.41 -22.79
N ALA A 224 -0.41 1.98 -21.54
CA ALA A 224 0.34 2.69 -20.49
C ALA A 224 1.86 2.36 -20.50
N THR A 225 2.40 1.96 -21.65
CA THR A 225 3.79 1.50 -21.85
C THR A 225 4.62 2.50 -22.66
N PRO A 226 5.96 2.44 -22.63
CA PRO A 226 6.85 1.41 -22.08
C PRO A 226 6.75 1.21 -20.55
N TRP A 227 7.16 0.05 -20.06
CA TRP A 227 7.37 -0.15 -18.62
C TRP A 227 8.88 -0.26 -18.39
N HIS A 228 9.39 0.32 -17.31
CA HIS A 228 10.84 0.45 -17.10
C HIS A 228 11.34 -0.23 -15.83
N ALA A 229 10.45 -0.93 -15.13
CA ALA A 229 10.85 -1.79 -14.03
C ALA A 229 9.96 -3.02 -13.89
N TYR A 230 10.59 -4.10 -13.44
CA TYR A 230 9.93 -5.29 -12.96
C TYR A 230 10.54 -5.76 -11.64
N PHE A 231 9.80 -6.61 -10.94
CA PHE A 231 10.07 -7.00 -9.57
C PHE A 231 10.31 -8.50 -9.47
N THR A 232 11.37 -8.88 -8.75
CA THR A 232 11.68 -10.28 -8.46
C THR A 232 12.01 -10.46 -6.97
N GLY A 233 12.25 -11.71 -6.55
CA GLY A 233 12.61 -12.02 -5.17
C GLY A 233 11.40 -12.15 -4.25
N ALA A 234 11.52 -11.64 -3.01
CA ALA A 234 10.52 -11.82 -1.97
C ALA A 234 9.53 -10.65 -1.93
N PHE A 235 8.30 -10.88 -2.38
CA PHE A 235 7.22 -9.87 -2.37
C PHE A 235 6.56 -9.68 -1.00
N GLY A 236 6.94 -10.48 0.00
CA GLY A 236 6.27 -10.50 1.30
C GLY A 236 4.79 -10.85 1.14
N ALA A 237 3.91 -9.95 1.58
CA ALA A 237 2.46 -10.10 1.46
C ALA A 237 1.87 -9.50 0.17
N LEU A 238 2.69 -8.87 -0.67
CA LEU A 238 2.23 -8.32 -1.95
C LEU A 238 2.03 -9.42 -2.99
N GLN A 239 1.15 -9.16 -3.93
CA GLN A 239 0.81 -10.05 -5.04
C GLN A 239 1.13 -9.35 -6.36
N ALA A 240 1.54 -10.14 -7.35
CA ALA A 240 1.63 -9.66 -8.73
C ALA A 240 0.22 -9.31 -9.22
N LEU A 241 0.00 -8.07 -9.62
CA LEU A 241 -1.25 -7.57 -10.19
C LEU A 241 -1.17 -7.48 -11.71
N VAL A 242 0.01 -7.14 -12.24
CA VAL A 242 0.28 -7.06 -13.67
C VAL A 242 1.61 -7.73 -13.96
N THR A 243 1.64 -8.52 -15.01
CA THR A 243 2.86 -9.11 -15.58
C THR A 243 3.12 -8.54 -16.97
N GLY A 244 4.37 -8.25 -17.29
CA GLY A 244 4.86 -7.98 -18.62
C GLY A 244 5.56 -9.21 -19.20
N ASN A 245 5.87 -9.15 -20.47
CA ASN A 245 6.66 -10.17 -21.16
C ASN A 245 8.14 -9.93 -20.91
N GLY A 246 8.78 -10.87 -20.22
CA GLY A 246 10.22 -10.86 -20.04
C GLY A 246 10.96 -11.26 -21.32
N ASP A 247 12.24 -10.91 -21.37
CA ASP A 247 13.18 -11.37 -22.40
C ASP A 247 13.54 -12.87 -22.27
N ASP A 248 12.98 -13.59 -21.29
CA ASP A 248 13.33 -14.98 -21.03
C ASP A 248 12.79 -15.95 -22.10
N THR A 249 13.50 -17.07 -22.26
CA THR A 249 13.17 -18.10 -23.26
C THR A 249 12.17 -19.12 -22.71
N PRO A 250 11.07 -19.42 -23.44
CA PRO A 250 10.76 -18.98 -24.80
C PRO A 250 10.33 -17.51 -24.85
N ALA A 251 10.90 -16.77 -25.81
CA ALA A 251 10.67 -15.33 -25.99
C ALA A 251 9.17 -15.00 -25.88
N ASN A 252 8.85 -13.95 -25.10
CA ASN A 252 7.51 -13.47 -24.79
C ASN A 252 6.75 -14.27 -23.69
N ALA A 253 7.46 -14.93 -22.76
CA ALA A 253 6.81 -15.41 -21.55
C ALA A 253 6.38 -14.22 -20.67
N LEU A 254 5.16 -14.25 -20.13
CA LEU A 254 4.66 -13.23 -19.21
C LEU A 254 5.06 -13.58 -17.78
N ASP A 255 6.33 -13.41 -17.45
CA ASP A 255 6.92 -13.78 -16.17
C ASP A 255 7.40 -12.59 -15.34
N ASP A 256 7.60 -11.44 -15.96
CA ASP A 256 8.06 -10.24 -15.27
C ASP A 256 6.92 -9.54 -14.53
N VAL A 257 7.04 -9.42 -13.20
CA VAL A 257 6.04 -8.75 -12.38
C VAL A 257 6.25 -7.24 -12.45
N VAL A 258 5.38 -6.54 -13.18
CA VAL A 258 5.49 -5.08 -13.44
C VAL A 258 4.69 -4.27 -12.41
N VAL A 259 3.63 -4.83 -11.85
CA VAL A 259 2.86 -4.17 -10.78
C VAL A 259 2.64 -5.12 -9.62
N LEU A 260 3.07 -4.69 -8.43
CA LEU A 260 2.79 -5.34 -7.15
C LEU A 260 1.70 -4.58 -6.41
N GLY A 261 0.87 -5.30 -5.66
CA GLY A 261 0.01 -4.66 -4.67
C GLY A 261 -0.60 -5.59 -3.62
N GLY A 262 -1.19 -4.97 -2.61
CA GLY A 262 -1.79 -5.65 -1.46
C GLY A 262 -2.40 -4.65 -0.47
N GLY A 263 -3.08 -5.15 0.57
CA GLY A 263 -3.69 -4.28 1.60
C GLY A 263 -5.13 -3.86 1.31
N PHE A 264 -5.75 -4.41 0.26
CA PHE A 264 -7.07 -3.97 -0.21
C PHE A 264 -8.27 -4.61 0.50
N THR A 265 -8.07 -5.62 1.35
CA THR A 265 -9.18 -6.34 2.02
C THR A 265 -9.03 -6.37 3.54
N SER A 266 -10.13 -6.15 4.25
CA SER A 266 -10.21 -6.24 5.72
C SER A 266 -10.02 -7.65 6.29
N ALA A 267 -9.92 -8.67 5.42
CA ALA A 267 -9.78 -10.08 5.80
C ALA A 267 -8.32 -10.55 5.94
N GLY A 268 -7.36 -9.63 6.02
CA GLY A 268 -5.96 -9.97 6.34
C GLY A 268 -5.13 -10.53 5.17
N GLY A 269 -5.59 -10.34 3.93
CA GLY A 269 -4.81 -10.65 2.73
C GLY A 269 -4.08 -9.41 2.19
N GLY A 270 -2.79 -9.31 2.48
CA GLY A 270 -1.87 -8.35 1.85
C GLY A 270 -1.68 -7.08 2.66
N GLY A 271 -0.46 -6.56 2.70
CA GLY A 271 -0.09 -5.31 3.37
C GLY A 271 0.82 -5.50 4.58
N THR A 272 0.70 -6.59 5.37
CA THR A 272 1.60 -6.79 6.50
C THR A 272 3.02 -7.05 6.01
N ILE A 273 3.81 -5.98 6.03
CA ILE A 273 5.24 -6.08 6.31
C ILE A 273 5.29 -6.67 7.70
N VAL A 274 5.51 -7.99 7.75
CA VAL A 274 5.69 -8.75 8.98
C VAL A 274 6.65 -7.93 9.84
N CYS A 275 6.24 -7.48 11.01
CA CYS A 275 7.16 -6.84 11.92
C CYS A 275 8.09 -7.91 12.55
N GLY A 276 9.24 -7.53 13.07
CA GLY A 276 10.13 -8.47 13.77
C GLY A 276 10.98 -9.40 12.90
N GLN A 277 11.14 -9.17 11.58
CA GLN A 277 12.32 -9.71 10.86
C GLN A 277 13.52 -8.79 11.06
N PRO A 278 14.76 -9.28 10.83
CA PRO A 278 15.95 -8.44 10.85
C PRO A 278 15.81 -7.22 9.92
N GLY A 279 15.93 -6.01 10.49
CA GLY A 279 15.80 -4.73 9.76
C GLY A 279 14.40 -4.11 9.73
N GLN A 280 13.38 -4.77 10.26
CA GLN A 280 12.03 -4.23 10.39
C GLN A 280 11.76 -3.69 11.81
N PRO A 281 10.79 -2.77 11.99
CA PRO A 281 10.35 -2.35 13.31
C PRO A 281 9.91 -3.54 14.16
N ASP A 282 10.12 -3.45 15.47
CA ASP A 282 9.57 -4.40 16.42
C ASP A 282 8.05 -4.49 16.21
N CYS A 283 7.51 -5.70 16.28
CA CYS A 283 6.06 -5.84 16.27
C CYS A 283 5.47 -5.03 17.41
N PRO A 284 4.42 -4.21 17.17
CA PRO A 284 3.66 -3.65 18.27
C PRO A 284 3.29 -4.83 19.17
N SER A 285 3.68 -4.74 20.44
CA SER A 285 3.55 -5.80 21.43
C SER A 285 2.07 -6.12 21.66
N GLN A 286 1.48 -6.89 20.75
CA GLN A 286 0.15 -7.46 20.89
C GLN A 286 0.21 -8.87 21.50
N VAL A 287 1.40 -9.36 21.84
CA VAL A 287 1.51 -10.36 22.90
C VAL A 287 1.11 -9.65 24.19
N PRO A 288 0.01 -10.05 24.86
CA PRO A 288 -0.33 -9.47 26.14
C PRO A 288 0.89 -9.58 27.04
N GLU A 289 1.43 -8.46 27.51
CA GLU A 289 2.53 -8.50 28.47
C GLU A 289 2.08 -9.38 29.66
N PRO A 290 3.00 -10.17 30.25
CA PRO A 290 2.65 -11.11 31.33
C PRO A 290 1.87 -10.47 32.49
N ASP A 291 1.86 -9.14 32.62
CA ASP A 291 1.08 -8.37 33.61
C ASP A 291 -0.43 -8.26 33.31
N SER A 292 -0.86 -8.52 32.08
CA SER A 292 -2.28 -8.58 31.70
C SER A 292 -2.89 -9.98 31.92
N VAL A 293 -2.06 -11.01 32.02
CA VAL A 293 -2.46 -12.38 32.38
C VAL A 293 -3.10 -12.46 33.78
N PRO A 294 -2.56 -11.79 34.83
CA PRO A 294 -3.21 -11.63 36.13
C PRO A 294 -4.61 -11.02 36.04
N LEU A 295 -4.81 -10.02 35.19
CA LEU A 295 -6.11 -9.33 35.06
C LEU A 295 -7.16 -10.21 34.40
N VAL A 296 -6.79 -10.95 33.36
CA VAL A 296 -7.66 -11.97 32.74
C VAL A 296 -7.95 -13.11 33.73
N LEU A 297 -6.94 -13.58 34.46
CA LEU A 297 -7.11 -14.59 35.51
C LEU A 297 -7.99 -14.11 36.66
N MET A 298 -7.87 -12.85 37.08
CA MET A 298 -8.73 -12.24 38.10
C MET A 298 -10.17 -12.09 37.60
N ALA A 299 -10.37 -11.69 36.34
CA ALA A 299 -11.70 -11.61 35.74
C ALA A 299 -12.36 -13.01 35.65
N MET A 300 -11.59 -14.03 35.27
CA MET A 300 -12.04 -15.42 35.27
C MET A 300 -12.33 -15.93 36.68
N ALA A 301 -11.48 -15.64 37.67
CA ALA A 301 -11.68 -16.02 39.06
C ALA A 301 -12.90 -15.33 39.69
N ALA A 302 -13.14 -14.05 39.37
CA ALA A 302 -14.33 -13.32 39.79
C ALA A 302 -15.61 -13.89 39.18
N ALA A 303 -15.60 -14.23 37.88
CA ALA A 303 -16.73 -14.89 37.22
C ALA A 303 -17.01 -16.28 37.81
N LEU A 304 -15.95 -17.03 38.15
CA LEU A 304 -16.07 -18.32 38.84
C LEU A 304 -16.63 -18.15 40.27
N GLY A 305 -16.20 -17.11 40.99
CA GLY A 305 -16.69 -16.78 42.32
C GLY A 305 -18.17 -16.42 42.34
N VAL A 306 -18.64 -15.62 41.38
CA VAL A 306 -20.06 -15.24 41.25
C VAL A 306 -20.94 -16.46 40.95
N THR A 307 -20.49 -17.35 40.06
CA THR A 307 -21.23 -18.58 39.72
C THR A 307 -21.29 -19.57 40.89
N LEU A 308 -20.23 -19.67 41.70
CA LEU A 308 -20.23 -20.52 42.90
C LEU A 308 -21.11 -19.95 44.02
N ARG A 309 -21.19 -18.63 44.18
CA ARG A 309 -21.99 -17.98 45.24
C ARG A 309 -23.50 -18.12 45.00
N GLN A 310 -23.94 -18.16 43.74
CA GLN A 310 -25.36 -18.38 43.40
C GLN A 310 -25.89 -19.79 43.73
N ARG A 311 -25.01 -20.77 44.01
CA ARG A 311 -25.42 -22.13 44.40
C ARG A 311 -25.78 -22.30 45.88
N LYS A 312 -25.54 -21.31 46.74
CA LYS A 312 -25.78 -21.39 48.19
C LYS A 312 -26.95 -20.52 48.67
N LYS A 313 -28.12 -20.58 48.01
CA LYS A 313 -29.38 -20.16 48.64
C LYS A 313 -30.08 -21.40 49.18
N PRO A 314 -30.06 -21.66 50.50
CA PRO A 314 -30.91 -22.68 51.09
C PRO A 314 -32.38 -22.24 51.01
N ALA A 315 -33.26 -23.21 50.78
CA ALA A 315 -34.70 -23.07 50.91
C ALA A 315 -35.09 -23.01 52.40
#